data_AF-A0A920LLZ7-F1
#
_entry.id   AF-A0A920LLZ7-F1
#
_cell.length_a   1.000
_cell.length_b   1.000
_cell.length_c   1.000
_cell.angle_alpha   90.00
_cell.angle_beta   90.00
_cell.angle_gamma   90.00
#
_symmetry.space_group_name_H-M   'P 1'
#
loop_
_entity.id
_entity.type
_entity.pdbx_description
1 polymer ?
#
loop_
_entity_poly.entity_id
_entity_poly.type
_entity_poly.pdbx_seq_one_letter_code
_entity_poly.pdbx_strand_id
1 'polypeptide(L)'
;MRRYLIILLAIIFSIGLFFLTKYILNKLTKNNQIFYSTLVSVIGFCIFILFAFLYLEIDSYDPSYSYQPPLLIDGKVKDGNFSK
;
A
#
# COMPACT_ATOMS: atom_id res chain seq x y z
N MET A 1 5.82 9.30 5.64
CA MET A 1 6.02 8.38 6.79
C MET A 1 4.96 7.28 6.89
N ARG A 2 3.66 7.58 6.81
CA ARG A 2 2.55 6.61 6.93
C ARG A 2 2.65 5.40 6.00
N ARG A 3 3.02 5.62 4.72
CA ARG A 3 3.24 4.57 3.71
C ARG A 3 4.28 3.53 4.12
N TYR A 4 5.41 3.98 4.69
CA TYR A 4 6.47 3.07 5.15
C TYR A 4 6.01 2.23 6.35
N LEU A 5 5.16 2.79 7.22
CA LEU A 5 4.57 2.06 8.35
C LEU A 5 3.61 0.98 7.86
N ILE A 6 2.77 1.28 6.85
CA ILE A 6 1.88 0.29 6.22
C ILE A 6 2.69 -0.88 5.64
N ILE A 7 3.77 -0.59 4.92
CA ILE A 7 4.66 -1.60 4.34
C ILE A 7 5.30 -2.45 5.44
N LEU A 8 5.82 -1.82 6.50
CA LEU A 8 6.40 -2.53 7.64
C LEU A 8 5.39 -3.46 8.32
N LEU A 9 4.16 -2.99 8.51
CA LEU A 9 3.09 -3.77 9.14
C LEU A 9 2.67 -4.95 8.27
N ALA A 10 2.63 -4.77 6.94
CA ALA A 10 2.37 -5.84 5.99
C ALA A 10 3.46 -6.92 6.01
N ILE A 11 4.73 -6.54 6.15
CA ILE A 11 5.85 -7.49 6.26
C ILE A 11 5.71 -8.33 7.54
N ILE A 12 5.47 -7.69 8.68
CA ILE A 12 5.28 -8.39 9.96
C ILE A 12 4.08 -9.34 9.89
N PHE A 13 2.97 -8.88 9.29
CA PHE A 13 1.77 -9.69 9.09
C PHE A 13 2.05 -10.93 8.23
N SER A 14 2.76 -10.76 7.12
CA SER A 14 3.17 -11.85 6.22
C SER A 14 4.01 -12.91 6.93
N ILE A 15 4.98 -12.48 7.75
CA ILE A 15 5.81 -13.39 8.56
C ILE A 15 4.95 -14.17 9.56
N GLY A 16 4.06 -13.48 10.29
CA GLY A 16 3.13 -14.13 11.21
C GLY A 16 2.23 -15.16 10.51
N LEU A 17 1.72 -14.81 9.34
CA LEU A 17 0.83 -15.66 8.55
C LEU A 17 1.56 -16.90 8.00
N PHE A 18 2.84 -16.78 7.65
CA PHE A 18 3.69 -17.91 7.29
C PHE A 18 3.82 -18.91 8.46
N PHE A 19 4.17 -18.44 9.66
CA PHE A 19 4.31 -19.32 10.81
C PHE A 19 2.98 -19.96 11.23
N LEU A 20 1.89 -19.20 11.19
CA LEU A 20 0.56 -19.69 11.52
C LEU A 20 0.11 -20.80 10.56
N THR A 21 0.22 -20.56 9.26
CA THR A 21 -0.14 -21.57 8.24
C THR A 21 0.75 -22.80 8.35
N LYS A 22 2.05 -22.63 8.58
CA LYS A 22 2.99 -23.74 8.77
C LYS A 22 2.60 -24.57 9.99
N TYR A 23 2.25 -23.93 11.10
CA TYR A 23 1.80 -24.60 12.31
C TYR A 23 0.54 -25.44 12.08
N ILE A 24 -0.45 -24.89 11.37
CA ILE A 24 -1.70 -25.59 11.01
C ILE A 24 -1.41 -26.78 10.09
N LEU A 25 -0.62 -26.56 9.03
CA LEU A 25 -0.25 -27.61 8.05
C LEU A 25 0.54 -28.75 8.70
N ASN A 26 1.41 -28.43 9.65
CA ASN A 26 2.17 -29.42 10.42
C ASN A 26 1.23 -30.30 11.26
N LYS A 27 0.20 -29.69 11.89
CA LYS A 27 -0.82 -30.43 12.65
C LYS A 27 -1.69 -31.31 11.77
N LEU A 28 -1.87 -30.96 10.50
CA LEU A 28 -2.63 -31.70 9.50
C LEU A 28 -1.79 -32.74 8.73
N THR A 29 -0.52 -32.95 9.11
CA THR A 29 0.40 -33.92 8.49
C THR A 29 0.46 -33.82 6.96
N LYS A 30 0.30 -32.60 6.41
CA LYS A 30 0.35 -32.33 4.98
C LYS A 30 1.80 -32.26 4.50
N ASN A 31 2.11 -33.03 3.45
CA ASN A 31 3.38 -32.91 2.73
C ASN A 31 3.47 -31.54 2.04
N ASN A 32 4.70 -31.04 1.83
CA ASN A 32 4.99 -29.74 1.22
C ASN A 32 4.47 -28.52 2.00
N GLN A 33 4.36 -28.62 3.33
CA GLN A 33 3.91 -27.53 4.20
C GLN A 33 4.63 -26.19 3.96
N ILE A 34 5.94 -26.20 3.67
CA ILE A 34 6.72 -24.98 3.42
C ILE A 34 6.25 -24.28 2.14
N PHE A 35 5.93 -25.02 1.09
CA PHE A 35 5.44 -24.48 -0.17
C PHE A 35 4.06 -23.83 0.00
N TYR A 36 3.15 -24.51 0.69
CA TYR A 36 1.83 -23.94 0.95
C TYR A 36 1.90 -22.69 1.84
N SER A 37 2.70 -22.72 2.90
CA SER A 37 2.86 -21.56 3.78
C SER A 37 3.47 -20.35 3.08
N THR A 38 4.46 -20.55 2.21
CA THR A 38 5.05 -19.45 1.42
C THR A 38 4.06 -18.88 0.42
N LEU A 39 3.30 -19.73 -0.28
CA LEU A 39 2.28 -19.28 -1.23
C LEU A 39 1.19 -18.45 -0.52
N VAL A 40 0.70 -18.93 0.62
CA VAL A 40 -0.33 -18.22 1.39
C VAL A 40 0.22 -16.92 1.98
N SER A 41 1.48 -16.87 2.45
CA SER A 41 2.07 -15.63 2.98
C SER A 41 2.24 -14.55 1.89
N VAL A 42 2.65 -14.92 0.68
CA VAL A 42 2.79 -13.98 -0.44
C VAL A 42 1.44 -13.43 -0.86
N ILE A 43 0.43 -14.29 -1.02
CA ILE A 43 -0.93 -13.84 -1.35
C ILE A 43 -1.48 -12.94 -0.24
N GLY A 44 -1.32 -13.34 1.02
CA GLY A 44 -1.72 -12.57 2.19
C GLY A 44 -1.05 -11.19 2.24
N PHE A 45 0.23 -11.11 1.93
CA PHE A 45 0.97 -9.84 1.83
C PHE A 45 0.38 -8.91 0.78
N CYS A 46 0.14 -9.42 -0.45
CA CYS A 46 -0.42 -8.62 -1.54
C CYS A 46 -1.81 -8.07 -1.19
N ILE A 47 -2.69 -8.93 -0.67
CA ILE A 47 -4.05 -8.54 -0.25
C ILE A 47 -3.98 -7.52 0.88
N PHE A 48 -3.15 -7.77 1.90
CA PHE A 48 -3.03 -6.88 3.04
C PHE A 48 -2.52 -5.50 2.66
N ILE A 49 -1.50 -5.41 1.80
CA ILE A 49 -1.02 -4.12 1.29
C ILE A 49 -2.13 -3.39 0.55
N LEU A 50 -2.82 -4.04 -0.39
CA LEU A 50 -3.87 -3.40 -1.17
C LEU A 50 -4.98 -2.83 -0.28
N PHE A 51 -5.44 -3.60 0.70
CA PHE A 51 -6.45 -3.14 1.66
C PHE A 51 -5.93 -2.05 2.59
N ALA A 52 -4.70 -2.19 3.11
CA ALA A 52 -4.13 -1.20 4.02
C ALA A 52 -3.95 0.15 3.32
N PHE A 53 -3.50 0.16 2.06
CA PHE A 53 -3.48 1.39 1.26
C PHE A 53 -4.90 1.91 1.00
N LEU A 54 -5.85 1.05 0.60
CA LEU A 54 -7.23 1.49 0.35
C LEU A 54 -7.89 2.14 1.58
N TYR A 55 -7.70 1.60 2.78
CA TYR A 55 -8.35 2.08 4.00
C TYR A 55 -7.58 3.18 4.74
N LEU A 56 -6.24 3.13 4.74
CA LEU A 56 -5.42 4.07 5.53
C LEU A 56 -4.94 5.27 4.71
N GLU A 57 -5.09 5.23 3.38
CA GLU A 57 -4.81 6.36 2.48
C GLU A 57 -6.07 7.04 1.90
N ILE A 58 -7.28 6.83 2.43
CA ILE A 58 -8.52 7.46 1.94
C ILE A 58 -8.39 8.99 1.77
N ASP A 59 -7.70 9.69 2.68
CA ASP A 59 -7.50 11.15 2.63
C ASP A 59 -6.20 11.58 1.93
N SER A 60 -5.55 10.68 1.19
CA SER A 60 -4.29 11.00 0.48
C SER A 60 -4.52 11.65 -0.88
N TYR A 61 -5.79 11.91 -1.19
CA TYR A 61 -6.26 12.71 -2.32
C TYR A 61 -6.10 14.22 -2.04
N ASP A 62 -4.98 14.63 -1.49
CA ASP A 62 -4.50 15.99 -1.73
C ASP A 62 -3.11 15.82 -2.32
N PRO A 63 -3.01 15.47 -3.63
CA PRO A 63 -1.76 15.67 -4.33
C PRO A 63 -1.37 17.12 -4.08
N SER A 64 -0.34 17.32 -3.25
CA SER A 64 0.42 18.56 -3.18
C SER A 64 1.02 18.79 -4.56
N TYR A 65 0.20 19.21 -5.50
CA TYR A 65 0.66 19.68 -6.79
C TYR A 65 1.54 20.88 -6.46
N SER A 66 2.83 20.75 -6.78
CA SER A 66 3.74 21.90 -6.81
C SER A 66 3.24 23.01 -7.75
N TYR A 67 2.19 22.73 -8.51
CA TYR A 67 1.52 23.66 -9.38
C TYR A 67 0.32 24.28 -8.67
N GLN A 68 0.48 25.52 -8.24
CA GLN A 68 -0.65 26.40 -7.96
C GLN A 68 -1.07 27.01 -9.29
N PRO A 69 -2.28 26.71 -9.80
CA PRO A 69 -2.73 27.31 -11.04
C PRO A 69 -2.74 28.84 -10.87
N PRO A 70 -2.30 29.59 -11.90
CA PRO A 70 -2.31 31.04 -11.84
C PRO A 70 -3.74 31.54 -11.66
N LEU A 71 -3.91 32.57 -10.82
CA LEU A 71 -5.20 33.19 -10.57
C LEU A 71 -5.73 33.85 -11.85
N LEU A 72 -6.93 33.44 -12.26
CA LEU A 72 -7.66 34.04 -13.37
C LEU A 72 -8.57 35.16 -12.84
N ILE A 73 -8.42 36.37 -13.38
CA ILE A 73 -9.33 37.50 -13.13
C ILE A 73 -9.86 37.93 -14.50
N ASP A 74 -11.18 37.94 -14.68
CA ASP A 74 -11.85 38.33 -15.94
C ASP A 74 -11.29 37.60 -17.18
N GLY A 75 -11.01 36.30 -17.05
CA GLY A 75 -10.50 35.46 -18.15
C GLY A 75 -9.04 35.71 -18.51
N LYS A 76 -8.30 36.52 -17.74
CA LYS A 76 -6.86 36.76 -17.93
C LYS A 76 -6.06 36.25 -16.74
N VAL A 77 -4.88 35.70 -17.02
CA VAL A 77 -3.90 35.32 -16.00
C VAL A 77 -3.35 36.59 -15.35
N LYS A 78 -3.52 36.71 -14.03
CA LYS A 78 -2.89 37.78 -13.24
C LYS A 78 -1.37 37.67 -13.36
N ASP A 79 -0.70 38.76 -13.76
CA ASP A 79 0.76 38.85 -13.94
C ASP A 79 1.35 37.98 -15.09
N GLY A 80 0.54 37.66 -16.11
CA GLY A 80 0.87 36.72 -17.18
C GLY A 80 2.15 37.01 -17.98
N ASN A 81 3.24 36.35 -17.60
CA ASN A 81 4.28 35.91 -18.53
C ASN A 81 4.18 34.38 -18.65
N PHE A 82 3.76 33.90 -19.81
CA PHE A 82 3.92 32.49 -20.15
C PHE A 82 5.42 32.24 -20.37
N SER A 83 6.04 31.39 -19.54
CA SER A 83 7.39 30.88 -19.85
C SER A 83 7.31 30.13 -21.17
N LYS A 84 8.17 30.53 -22.12
CA LYS A 84 8.29 29.93 -23.45
C LYS A 84 8.88 28.53 -23.37
#